data_AF-A0A502LAL1-F1
#
_entry.id   AF-A0A502LAL1-F1
#
_cell.length_a   1.000
_cell.length_b   1.000
_cell.length_c   1.000
_cell.angle_alpha   90.00
_cell.angle_beta   90.00
_cell.angle_gamma   90.00
#
_symmetry.space_group_name_H-M   'P 1'
#
loop_
_entity.id
_entity.type
_entity.pdbx_description
1 polymer ?
#
loop_
_entity_poly.entity_id
_entity_poly.type
_entity_poly.pdbx_seq_one_letter_code
_entity_poly.pdbx_strand_id
1 'polypeptide(L)' 'MRCIQATRIISDSHERPLELQEKMGLKIHLLTCPHCRRFQRNCKTLSMMMKKFKDSH' A
#
# COMPACT_ATOMS: atom_id res chain seq x y z
N MET A 1 -1.28 13.85 6.21
CA MET A 1 -0.06 13.03 6.09
C MET A 1 0.78 13.48 4.90
N ARG A 2 2.11 13.32 4.98
CA ARG A 2 3.03 13.54 3.85
C ARG A 2 3.22 12.26 3.05
N CYS A 3 3.71 12.35 1.81
CA CYS A 3 3.94 11.18 0.95
C CYS A 3 4.78 10.09 1.64
N ILE A 4 5.83 10.47 2.37
CA ILE A 4 6.69 9.52 3.11
C ILE A 4 5.91 8.71 4.16
N GLN A 5 4.95 9.33 4.84
CA GLN A 5 4.09 8.63 5.79
C GLN A 5 3.11 7.71 5.04
N ALA A 6 2.53 8.19 3.94
CA ALA A 6 1.62 7.39 3.12
C ALA A 6 2.31 6.15 2.56
N THR A 7 3.53 6.28 2.01
CA THR A 7 4.29 5.15 1.47
C THR A 7 4.69 4.16 2.56
N ARG A 8 5.03 4.63 3.78
CA ARG A 8 5.27 3.76 4.94
C ARG A 8 4.01 2.96 5.28
N ILE A 9 2.88 3.61 5.48
CA ILE A 9 1.60 2.93 5.80
C ILE A 9 1.21 1.93 4.70
N ILE A 10 1.44 2.27 3.43
CA ILE A 10 1.23 1.34 2.31
C ILE A 10 2.11 0.10 2.46
N SER A 11 3.41 0.26 2.75
CA SER A 11 4.33 -0.86 2.98
C SER A 11 3.89 -1.71 4.16
N ASP A 12 3.64 -1.07 5.31
CA ASP A 12 3.22 -1.73 6.55
C ASP A 12 1.96 -2.58 6.35
N SER A 13 1.05 -2.17 5.46
CA SER A 13 -0.19 -2.92 5.17
C SER A 13 0.04 -4.32 4.60
N HIS A 14 1.24 -4.62 4.10
CA HIS A 14 1.64 -5.94 3.63
C HIS A 14 2.23 -6.83 4.73
N GLU A 15 2.66 -6.23 5.85
CA GLU A 15 3.35 -6.92 6.96
C GLU A 15 2.44 -7.03 8.19
N ARG A 16 1.59 -6.03 8.42
CA ARG A 16 0.67 -5.94 9.55
C ARG A 16 -0.70 -5.40 9.15
N PRO A 17 -1.76 -5.72 9.90
CA PRO A 17 -3.02 -5.01 9.76
C PRO A 17 -2.85 -3.53 10.12
N LEU A 18 -3.43 -2.66 9.30
CA LEU A 18 -3.49 -1.23 9.59
C LEU A 18 -4.61 -0.91 10.57
N GLU A 19 -4.36 0.03 11.47
CA GLU A 19 -5.38 0.61 12.34
C GLU A 19 -6.41 1.42 11.53
N LEU A 20 -7.60 1.60 12.09
CA LEU A 20 -8.68 2.33 11.41
C LEU A 20 -8.29 3.78 11.06
N GLN A 21 -7.55 4.44 11.96
CA GLN A 21 -7.04 5.80 11.74
C GLN A 21 -6.03 5.85 10.59
N GLU A 22 -5.11 4.88 10.53
CA GLU A 22 -4.13 4.78 9.45
C GLU A 22 -4.81 4.56 8.10
N LYS A 23 -5.79 3.65 8.04
CA LYS A 23 -6.59 3.39 6.84
C LYS A 23 -7.33 4.64 6.36
N MET A 24 -8.00 5.35 7.27
CA MET A 24 -8.77 6.55 6.92
C MET A 24 -7.85 7.66 6.41
N GLY A 25 -6.78 7.96 7.14
CA GLY A 25 -5.79 8.97 6.73
C GLY A 25 -5.18 8.64 5.36
N LEU A 26 -4.84 7.37 5.13
CA LEU A 26 -4.27 6.92 3.86
C LEU A 26 -5.28 7.10 2.74
N LYS A 27 -6.54 6.70 2.95
CA LYS A 27 -7.61 6.83 1.96
C LYS A 27 -7.80 8.29 1.51
N ILE A 28 -7.82 9.23 2.47
CA ILE A 28 -7.92 10.67 2.16
C ILE A 28 -6.72 11.15 1.35
N HIS A 29 -5.49 10.79 1.74
CA HIS A 29 -4.29 11.17 1.00
C HIS A 29 -4.27 10.60 -0.42
N LEU A 30 -4.74 9.36 -0.58
CA LEU A 30 -4.84 8.71 -1.88
C LEU A 30 -5.89 9.35 -2.79
N LEU A 31 -6.84 10.15 -2.30
CA LEU A 31 -7.74 10.91 -3.17
C LEU A 31 -7.01 12.08 -3.85
N THR A 32 -6.06 12.71 -3.16
CA THR A 32 -5.39 13.93 -3.64
C THR A 32 -4.01 13.67 -4.27
N CYS A 33 -3.35 12.56 -3.95
CA CYS A 33 -2.00 12.27 -4.43
C CYS A 33 -1.95 11.11 -5.44
N PRO A 34 -1.79 11.38 -6.76
CA PRO A 34 -1.70 10.34 -7.78
C PRO A 34 -0.44 9.46 -7.65
N HIS A 35 0.67 10.02 -7.16
CA HIS A 35 1.93 9.28 -7.00
C HIS A 35 1.79 8.18 -5.95
N CYS A 36 1.19 8.48 -4.80
CA CYS A 36 0.94 7.50 -3.75
C CYS A 36 -0.08 6.45 -4.19
N ARG A 37 -1.08 6.80 -5.01
CA ARG A 37 -1.98 5.81 -5.65
C ARG A 37 -1.21 4.84 -6.54
N ARG A 38 -0.28 5.35 -7.37
CA ARG A 38 0.54 4.50 -8.25
C ARG A 38 1.46 3.60 -7.43
N PHE A 39 2.07 4.12 -6.37
CA PHE A 39 2.89 3.34 -5.46
C PHE A 39 2.09 2.19 -4.82
N GLN A 40 0.90 2.46 -4.28
CA GLN A 40 0.01 1.43 -3.73
C GLN A 40 -0.30 0.32 -4.74
N ARG A 41 -0.61 0.70 -5.99
CA ARG A 41 -0.88 -0.26 -7.07
C ARG A 41 0.36 -1.11 -7.37
N ASN A 42 1.54 -0.50 -7.43
CA ASN A 42 2.79 -1.22 -7.68
C ASN A 42 3.07 -2.26 -6.58
N CYS A 43 2.92 -1.89 -5.30
CA CYS A 43 3.09 -2.82 -4.17
C CYS A 43 2.09 -3.98 -4.25
N LYS A 44 0.82 -3.71 -4.61
CA LYS A 44 -0.19 -4.75 -4.82
C LYS A 44 0.20 -5.69 -5.96
N THR A 45 0.65 -5.16 -7.10
CA THR A 45 1.10 -5.95 -8.25
C THR A 45 2.29 -6.84 -7.87
N LEU A 46 3.29 -6.29 -7.18
CA LEU A 46 4.45 -7.04 -6.71
C LEU A 46 4.02 -8.18 -5.77
N SER A 47 3.15 -7.90 -4.79
CA SER A 47 2.63 -8.91 -3.87
C SER A 47 1.88 -10.03 -4.60
N MET A 48 1.09 -9.70 -5.63
CA MET A 48 0.41 -10.71 -6.45
C MET A 48 1.39 -11.55 -7.26
N MET A 49 2.42 -10.94 -7.86
CA MET A 49 3.46 -11.66 -8.59
C MET A 49 4.21 -12.64 -7.68
N MET A 50 4.58 -12.22 -6.47
CA MET A 50 5.28 -13.07 -5.51
C MET A 50 4.41 -14.24 -5.03
N LYS A 51 3.11 -14.02 -4.82
CA LYS A 51 2.17 -15.10 -4.50
C LYS A 51 2.06 -16.11 -5.64
N LYS A 52 1.89 -15.63 -6.87
CA LYS A 52 1.84 -16.49 -8.07
C LYS A 52 3.11 -17.30 -8.25
N PHE A 53 4.28 -16.69 -8.02
CA PHE A 53 5.56 -17.39 -8.08
C PHE A 53 5.62 -18.52 -7.05
N LYS A 54 5.26 -18.23 -5.80
CA LYS A 54 5.19 -19.22 -4.72
C LYS A 54 4.19 -20.36 -5.03
N ASP A 55 3.09 -20.07 -5.71
CA ASP A 55 2.07 -21.08 -6.04
C ASP A 55 2.43 -21.91 -7.31
N SER A 56 3.46 -21.50 -8.08
CA SER A 56 3.90 -22.18 -9.31
C SER A 56 5.07 -23.16 -9.10
N HIS A 57 5.60 -23.23 -7.88
CA HIS A 57 6.70 -24.10 -7.44
C HIS A 57 6.29 -24.86 -6.18
#